data_AF-A0A850BNM2-F1
#
_entry.id   AF-A0A850BNM2-F1
#
_cell.length_a   1.000
_cell.length_b   1.000
_cell.length_c   1.000
_cell.angle_alpha   90.00
_cell.angle_beta   90.00
_cell.angle_gamma   90.00
#
_symmetry.space_group_name_H-M   'P 1'
#
loop_
_entity.id
_entity.type
_entity.pdbx_description
1 polymer ?
#
loop_
_entity_poly.entity_id
_entity_poly.type
_entity_poly.pdbx_seq_one_letter_code
_entity_poly.pdbx_strand_id
1 'polypeptide(L)'
;MVTSSAKNLLSALALLAGAGALGCSGIDAGVDYPSDLPDIDNQVATPEGDADPSISLGEFKIREDVCKDIDTRPVTQPLTPDDFTRFLEVQGLKVTPKKARGNLYWYDFPNGEEKGFVRLRLAVLEDANGAAKDLHTSLLDHGPGWWGVRRSNLAVLAPKVGLRDAVAFAVKHKLACWGIFTYAGLDDAYVVPGPYGEL
;
A
#
# COMPACT_ATOMS: atom_id res chain seq x y z
N MET A 1 58.78 -52.38 17.63
CA MET A 1 57.90 -52.36 16.44
C MET A 1 56.83 -51.31 16.68
N VAL A 2 56.50 -50.51 15.65
CA VAL A 2 55.59 -49.33 15.61
C VAL A 2 56.23 -48.01 16.10
N THR A 3 56.88 -47.14 15.29
CA THR A 3 56.47 -46.23 14.17
C THR A 3 55.39 -45.21 14.55
N SER A 4 55.72 -43.92 14.68
CA SER A 4 55.54 -42.82 13.69
C SER A 4 54.44 -41.85 14.15
N SER A 5 54.74 -40.62 14.59
CA SER A 5 55.08 -39.38 13.84
C SER A 5 53.86 -38.53 13.43
N ALA A 6 53.82 -37.31 14.00
CA ALA A 6 53.32 -36.03 13.50
C ALA A 6 51.84 -35.84 13.09
N LYS A 7 51.17 -34.81 13.64
CA LYS A 7 50.93 -33.52 12.96
C LYS A 7 50.06 -32.54 13.78
N ASN A 8 50.35 -31.26 13.54
CA ASN A 8 49.77 -30.01 14.04
C ASN A 8 48.25 -29.88 13.98
N LEU A 9 47.70 -28.94 14.77
CA LEU A 9 46.52 -28.04 14.60
C LEU A 9 46.04 -27.69 16.03
N LEU A 10 45.68 -26.47 16.47
CA LEU A 10 45.15 -25.28 15.85
C LEU A 10 45.61 -24.03 16.65
N SER A 11 45.92 -22.93 15.95
CA SER A 11 45.82 -21.58 16.50
C SER A 11 44.65 -20.90 15.83
N ALA A 12 43.58 -20.62 16.57
CA ALA A 12 42.49 -19.75 16.16
C ALA A 12 42.67 -18.40 16.85
N LEU A 13 42.91 -17.35 16.07
CA LEU A 13 42.83 -15.97 16.54
C LEU A 13 41.70 -15.28 15.78
N ALA A 14 40.82 -14.63 16.53
CA ALA A 14 39.59 -14.03 16.08
C ALA A 14 39.73 -12.52 15.81
N LEU A 15 38.72 -11.99 15.08
CA LEU A 15 38.18 -10.62 15.08
C LEU A 15 38.91 -9.53 14.27
N LEU A 16 38.22 -9.03 13.24
CA LEU A 16 37.63 -7.66 13.14
C LEU A 16 37.10 -7.46 11.70
N ALA A 17 35.77 -7.44 11.55
CA ALA A 17 34.97 -6.22 11.34
C ALA A 17 35.19 -5.57 9.95
N GLY A 18 34.51 -6.13 8.94
CA GLY A 18 34.10 -5.39 7.75
C GLY A 18 32.59 -5.24 7.80
N ALA A 19 32.12 -4.07 8.24
CA ALA A 19 30.71 -3.74 8.30
C ALA A 19 30.08 -3.93 6.91
N GLY A 20 29.02 -4.74 6.88
CA GLY A 20 28.22 -4.93 5.69
C GLY A 20 27.65 -3.60 5.23
N ALA A 21 27.95 -3.24 3.99
CA ALA A 21 27.05 -2.43 3.20
C ALA A 21 25.78 -3.28 2.94
N LEU A 22 24.90 -3.37 3.94
CA LEU A 22 23.50 -3.67 3.69
C LEU A 22 22.92 -2.42 3.02
N GLY A 23 23.17 -2.30 1.72
CA GLY A 23 22.26 -1.55 0.88
C GLY A 23 20.89 -2.20 1.04
N CYS A 24 19.97 -1.51 1.72
CA CYS A 24 18.56 -1.83 1.71
C CYS A 24 17.99 -1.53 0.32
N SER A 25 18.49 -2.21 -0.71
CA SER A 25 17.88 -2.22 -2.03
C SER A 25 16.69 -3.16 -1.97
N GLY A 26 15.50 -2.57 -1.86
CA GLY A 26 14.21 -3.11 -2.28
C GLY A 26 13.99 -4.60 -2.05
N ILE A 27 13.60 -4.98 -0.84
CA ILE A 27 12.94 -6.28 -0.64
C ILE A 27 11.65 -6.21 -1.46
N ASP A 28 11.57 -7.06 -2.49
CA ASP A 28 10.33 -7.37 -3.16
C ASP A 28 9.33 -7.76 -2.07
N ALA A 29 8.18 -7.09 -1.98
CA ALA A 29 7.28 -7.30 -0.83
C ALA A 29 6.78 -8.76 -0.75
N GLY A 30 7.03 -9.58 -1.79
CA GLY A 30 6.69 -10.99 -1.85
C GLY A 30 5.18 -11.20 -1.81
N VAL A 31 4.42 -10.18 -2.20
CA VAL A 31 2.97 -10.18 -2.21
C VAL A 31 2.53 -10.22 -3.66
N ASP A 32 1.93 -11.34 -4.05
CA ASP A 32 1.29 -11.47 -5.36
C ASP A 32 -0.07 -10.78 -5.33
N TYR A 33 -0.20 -9.75 -6.16
CA TYR A 33 -1.49 -9.11 -6.41
C TYR A 33 -2.39 -10.05 -7.25
N PRO A 34 -3.72 -9.91 -7.16
CA PRO A 34 -4.63 -10.73 -7.95
C PRO A 34 -4.31 -10.63 -9.46
N SER A 35 -4.36 -11.75 -10.18
CA SER A 35 -4.13 -11.76 -11.63
C SER A 35 -5.33 -11.26 -12.45
N ASP A 36 -6.49 -11.09 -11.81
CA ASP A 36 -7.75 -10.63 -12.37
C ASP A 36 -8.00 -9.13 -12.10
N LEU A 37 -6.94 -8.32 -12.07
CA LEU A 37 -7.06 -6.86 -12.01
C LEU A 37 -7.67 -6.30 -13.31
N PRO A 38 -8.59 -5.34 -13.23
CA PRO A 38 -9.22 -4.77 -14.41
C PRO A 38 -8.23 -3.94 -15.21
N ASP A 39 -8.48 -3.81 -16.51
CA ASP A 39 -7.90 -2.74 -17.29
C ASP A 39 -8.47 -1.39 -16.82
N ILE A 40 -7.59 -0.39 -16.67
CA ILE A 40 -7.93 0.90 -16.06
C ILE A 40 -8.07 2.04 -17.07
N ASP A 41 -7.78 1.83 -18.35
CA ASP A 41 -7.69 2.92 -19.33
C ASP A 41 -9.02 3.69 -19.47
N ASN A 42 -10.15 3.00 -19.30
CA ASN A 42 -11.49 3.62 -19.30
C ASN A 42 -11.92 4.21 -17.95
N GLN A 43 -11.12 4.05 -16.90
CA GLN A 43 -11.40 4.49 -15.52
C GLN A 43 -10.58 5.72 -15.12
N VAL A 44 -9.62 6.11 -15.95
CA VAL A 44 -8.77 7.27 -15.76
C VAL A 44 -8.96 8.28 -16.89
N ALA A 45 -8.58 9.52 -16.64
CA ALA A 45 -8.54 10.60 -17.62
C ALA A 45 -7.31 11.47 -17.36
N THR A 46 -6.96 12.37 -18.29
CA THR A 46 -5.95 13.40 -18.02
C THR A 46 -6.43 14.32 -16.89
N PRO A 47 -5.55 15.08 -16.24
CA PRO A 47 -5.96 16.09 -15.26
C PRO A 47 -7.05 17.03 -15.79
N GLU A 48 -6.97 17.39 -17.08
CA GLU A 48 -7.92 18.23 -17.82
C GLU A 48 -9.25 17.51 -18.13
N GLY A 49 -9.25 16.17 -18.14
CA GLY A 49 -10.44 15.34 -18.39
C GLY A 49 -10.49 14.68 -19.77
N ASP A 50 -9.39 14.71 -20.53
CA ASP A 50 -9.29 14.05 -21.83
C ASP A 50 -9.09 12.53 -21.69
N ALA A 51 -9.40 11.81 -22.77
CA ALA A 51 -9.21 10.36 -22.86
C ALA A 51 -7.72 9.99 -23.06
N ASP A 52 -7.41 8.70 -22.90
CA ASP A 52 -6.08 8.10 -23.12
C ASP A 52 -4.92 8.77 -22.36
N PRO A 53 -5.01 8.95 -21.03
CA PRO A 53 -3.93 9.53 -20.26
C PRO A 53 -2.71 8.60 -20.18
N SER A 54 -1.53 9.19 -20.02
CA SER A 54 -0.32 8.45 -19.62
C SER A 54 -0.47 8.01 -18.16
N ILE A 55 -0.30 6.71 -17.87
CA ILE A 55 -0.27 6.20 -16.49
C ILE A 55 1.12 6.44 -15.89
N SER A 56 1.41 7.72 -15.64
CA SER A 56 2.61 8.20 -14.96
C SER A 56 2.24 9.18 -13.86
N LEU A 57 3.16 9.39 -12.92
CA LEU A 57 2.91 10.22 -11.74
C LEU A 57 2.57 11.65 -12.17
N GLY A 58 1.39 12.15 -11.76
CA GLY A 58 0.91 13.50 -12.08
C GLY A 58 0.19 13.65 -13.43
N GLU A 59 0.15 12.62 -14.27
CA GLU A 59 -0.35 12.70 -15.65
C GLU A 59 -1.78 12.15 -15.83
N PHE A 60 -2.43 11.75 -14.74
CA PHE A 60 -3.80 11.22 -14.78
C PHE A 60 -4.58 11.50 -13.49
N LYS A 61 -5.90 11.40 -13.60
CA LYS A 61 -6.86 11.37 -12.50
C LYS A 61 -7.81 10.18 -12.66
N ILE A 62 -8.43 9.77 -11.55
CA ILE A 62 -9.52 8.79 -11.56
C ILE A 62 -10.81 9.51 -11.96
N ARG A 63 -11.54 8.94 -12.92
CA ARG A 63 -12.77 9.56 -13.43
C ARG A 63 -13.89 9.55 -12.38
N GLU A 64 -14.77 10.54 -12.47
CA GLU A 64 -15.91 10.70 -11.55
C GLU A 64 -16.92 9.55 -11.64
N ASP A 65 -17.14 9.02 -12.83
CA ASP A 65 -18.05 7.90 -13.08
C ASP A 65 -17.60 6.58 -12.44
N VAL A 66 -16.31 6.43 -12.10
CA VAL A 66 -15.80 5.28 -11.34
C VAL A 66 -16.45 5.19 -9.96
N CYS A 67 -16.76 6.33 -9.35
CA CYS A 67 -17.34 6.41 -8.00
C CYS A 67 -18.84 6.70 -8.02
N LYS A 68 -19.50 6.44 -9.15
CA LYS A 68 -20.96 6.55 -9.26
C LYS A 68 -21.63 5.72 -8.16
N ASP A 69 -22.65 6.32 -7.55
CA ASP A 69 -23.44 5.74 -6.45
C ASP A 69 -22.67 5.54 -5.13
N ILE A 70 -21.47 6.13 -4.98
CA ILE A 70 -20.68 6.18 -3.73
C ILE A 70 -20.69 7.61 -3.17
N ASP A 71 -20.87 7.74 -1.86
CA ASP A 71 -20.75 9.05 -1.18
C ASP A 71 -19.29 9.46 -1.01
N THR A 72 -18.86 10.38 -1.89
CA THR A 72 -17.51 10.93 -1.92
C THR A 72 -17.38 12.28 -1.22
N ARG A 73 -18.40 12.72 -0.47
CA ARG A 73 -18.31 13.98 0.28
C ARG A 73 -17.25 13.90 1.38
N PRO A 74 -16.55 15.03 1.66
CA PRO A 74 -15.61 15.10 2.76
C PRO A 74 -16.25 14.71 4.09
N VAL A 75 -15.53 13.94 4.89
CA VAL A 75 -15.99 13.51 6.22
C VAL A 75 -15.30 14.36 7.28
N THR A 76 -16.10 15.03 8.13
CA THR A 76 -15.58 15.90 9.20
C THR A 76 -15.46 15.21 10.55
N GLN A 77 -16.10 14.05 10.73
CA GLN A 77 -16.02 13.27 11.97
C GLN A 77 -14.93 12.19 11.91
N PRO A 78 -14.35 11.80 13.05
CA PRO A 78 -13.50 10.62 13.13
C PRO A 78 -14.25 9.36 12.69
N LEU A 79 -13.55 8.49 11.98
CA LEU A 79 -13.99 7.18 11.53
C LEU A 79 -13.33 6.08 12.35
N THR A 80 -13.94 4.91 12.30
CA THR A 80 -13.51 3.69 12.96
C THR A 80 -13.18 2.59 11.94
N PRO A 81 -12.49 1.51 12.34
CA PRO A 81 -12.31 0.36 11.48
C PRO A 81 -13.64 -0.19 10.93
N ASP A 82 -14.71 -0.16 11.72
CA ASP A 82 -16.03 -0.66 11.32
C ASP A 82 -16.62 0.16 10.16
N ASP A 83 -16.29 1.46 10.05
CA ASP A 83 -16.72 2.28 8.91
C ASP A 83 -16.02 1.88 7.62
N PHE A 84 -14.74 1.50 7.70
CA PHE A 84 -14.01 0.95 6.55
C PHE A 84 -14.53 -0.45 6.19
N THR A 85 -14.75 -1.34 7.17
CA THR A 85 -15.36 -2.65 6.94
C THR A 85 -16.72 -2.53 6.27
N ARG A 86 -17.60 -1.66 6.77
CA ARG A 86 -18.93 -1.42 6.19
C ARG A 86 -18.85 -0.93 4.75
N PHE A 87 -17.89 -0.05 4.45
CA PHE A 87 -17.65 0.38 3.08
C PHE A 87 -17.29 -0.80 2.17
N LEU A 88 -16.34 -1.65 2.60
CA LEU A 88 -15.91 -2.83 1.84
C LEU A 88 -17.06 -3.83 1.63
N GLU A 89 -17.91 -4.04 2.64
CA GLU A 89 -19.09 -4.92 2.54
C GLU A 89 -20.09 -4.43 1.49
N VAL A 90 -20.32 -3.11 1.40
CA VAL A 90 -21.17 -2.52 0.34
C VAL A 90 -20.58 -2.77 -1.05
N GLN A 91 -19.26 -2.87 -1.17
CA GLN A 91 -18.58 -3.25 -2.43
C GLN A 91 -18.60 -4.78 -2.68
N GLY A 92 -19.30 -5.55 -1.84
CA GLY A 92 -19.38 -7.00 -1.94
C GLY A 92 -18.16 -7.75 -1.37
N LEU A 93 -17.27 -7.05 -0.66
CA LEU A 93 -16.06 -7.64 -0.08
C LEU A 93 -16.33 -8.08 1.36
N LYS A 94 -16.14 -9.38 1.61
CA LYS A 94 -16.26 -9.97 2.96
C LYS A 94 -14.89 -10.07 3.60
N VAL A 95 -14.31 -8.93 4.00
CA VAL A 95 -13.00 -8.87 4.65
C VAL A 95 -13.18 -8.56 6.14
N THR A 96 -12.69 -9.45 6.99
CA THR A 96 -12.76 -9.26 8.45
C THR A 96 -11.50 -8.55 8.96
N PRO A 97 -11.63 -7.43 9.69
CA PRO A 97 -10.47 -6.75 10.26
C PRO A 97 -9.81 -7.61 11.35
N LYS A 98 -8.49 -7.69 11.32
CA LYS A 98 -7.69 -8.31 12.39
C LYS A 98 -6.90 -7.24 13.12
N LYS A 99 -7.18 -7.02 14.41
CA LYS A 99 -6.41 -6.07 15.22
C LYS A 99 -4.97 -6.59 15.39
N ALA A 100 -4.00 -5.85 14.85
CA ALA A 100 -2.60 -6.26 14.86
C ALA A 100 -1.90 -5.81 16.15
N ARG A 101 -1.97 -4.51 16.45
CA ARG A 101 -1.45 -3.91 17.69
C ARG A 101 -2.01 -2.50 17.84
N GLY A 102 -2.25 -2.05 19.08
CA GLY A 102 -2.63 -0.66 19.36
C GLY A 102 -3.77 -0.17 18.46
N ASN A 103 -3.45 0.79 17.59
CA ASN A 103 -4.35 1.42 16.63
C ASN A 103 -4.27 0.84 15.19
N LEU A 104 -3.57 -0.28 15.00
CA LEU A 104 -3.31 -0.90 13.70
C LEU A 104 -4.18 -2.15 13.48
N TYR A 105 -4.81 -2.23 12.31
CA TYR A 105 -5.64 -3.32 11.85
C TYR A 105 -5.16 -3.86 10.50
N TRP A 106 -5.30 -5.16 10.27
CA TRP A 106 -5.01 -5.81 9.00
C TRP A 106 -6.29 -6.20 8.29
N TYR A 107 -6.32 -5.96 6.98
CA TYR A 107 -7.37 -6.37 6.05
C TYR A 107 -6.72 -7.25 4.98
N ASP A 108 -7.07 -8.54 4.98
CA ASP A 108 -6.52 -9.51 4.04
C ASP A 108 -7.46 -9.64 2.84
N PHE A 109 -7.03 -9.15 1.68
CA PHE A 109 -7.77 -9.26 0.42
C PHE A 109 -7.30 -10.53 -0.31
N PRO A 110 -8.19 -11.48 -0.64
CA PRO A 110 -7.80 -12.68 -1.38
C PRO A 110 -7.18 -12.31 -2.73
N ASN A 111 -6.09 -13.00 -3.10
CA ASN A 111 -5.43 -12.80 -4.40
C ASN A 111 -5.75 -13.88 -5.45
N GLY A 112 -6.67 -14.79 -5.13
CA GLY A 112 -7.05 -15.91 -6.01
C GLY A 112 -6.29 -17.22 -5.72
N GLU A 113 -5.22 -17.16 -4.92
CA GLU A 113 -4.53 -18.36 -4.42
C GLU A 113 -5.12 -18.85 -3.09
N GLU A 114 -5.04 -20.15 -2.81
CA GLU A 114 -5.67 -20.77 -1.62
C GLU A 114 -5.22 -20.14 -0.29
N LYS A 115 -3.99 -19.61 -0.23
CA LYS A 115 -3.42 -18.95 0.97
C LYS A 115 -2.84 -17.57 0.70
N GLY A 116 -3.00 -17.05 -0.52
CA GLY A 116 -2.44 -15.77 -0.91
C GLY A 116 -3.39 -14.61 -0.60
N PHE A 117 -2.83 -13.50 -0.13
CA PHE A 117 -3.59 -12.29 0.14
C PHE A 117 -2.74 -11.03 -0.01
N VAL A 118 -3.39 -9.96 -0.45
CA VAL A 118 -2.87 -8.60 -0.32
C VAL A 118 -3.31 -8.05 1.04
N ARG A 119 -2.36 -7.87 1.96
CA ARG A 119 -2.65 -7.32 3.29
C ARG A 119 -2.55 -5.80 3.29
N LEU A 120 -3.69 -5.14 3.45
CA LEU A 120 -3.73 -3.72 3.75
C LEU A 120 -3.62 -3.49 5.27
N ARG A 121 -2.93 -2.42 5.65
CA ARG A 121 -2.72 -2.01 7.04
C ARG A 121 -3.47 -0.71 7.29
N LEU A 122 -4.51 -0.77 8.13
CA LEU A 122 -5.29 0.40 8.53
C LEU A 122 -4.78 0.90 9.88
N ALA A 123 -4.25 2.11 9.92
CA ALA A 123 -3.98 2.86 11.14
C ALA A 123 -5.18 3.76 11.49
N VAL A 124 -5.54 3.80 12.78
CA VAL A 124 -6.52 4.72 13.36
C VAL A 124 -5.78 5.82 14.11
N LEU A 125 -5.85 7.05 13.62
CA LEU A 125 -5.11 8.19 14.16
C LEU A 125 -6.05 9.11 14.95
N GLU A 126 -5.47 10.13 15.56
CA GLU A 126 -6.21 11.13 16.36
C GLU A 126 -7.14 11.97 15.46
N ASP A 127 -6.64 12.44 14.32
CA ASP A 127 -7.35 13.30 13.39
C ASP A 127 -6.87 13.11 11.94
N ALA A 128 -7.47 13.87 11.01
CA ALA A 128 -7.14 13.82 9.58
C ALA A 128 -5.69 14.23 9.27
N ASN A 129 -5.14 15.19 10.03
CA ASN A 129 -3.76 15.62 9.88
C ASN A 129 -2.78 14.50 10.29
N GLY A 130 -3.10 13.80 11.38
CA GLY A 130 -2.37 12.63 11.85
C GLY A 130 -2.38 11.52 10.80
N ALA A 131 -3.53 11.24 10.19
CA ALA A 131 -3.63 10.24 9.12
C ALA A 131 -2.86 10.63 7.85
N ALA A 132 -2.93 11.90 7.44
CA ALA A 132 -2.17 12.41 6.30
C ALA A 132 -0.66 12.31 6.53
N LYS A 133 -0.20 12.73 7.72
CA LYS A 133 1.20 12.64 8.11
C LYS A 133 1.69 11.19 8.20
N ASP A 134 0.94 10.32 8.88
CA ASP A 134 1.30 8.92 9.07
C ASP A 134 1.40 8.17 7.73
N LEU A 135 0.43 8.38 6.83
CA LEU A 135 0.46 7.79 5.49
C LEU A 135 1.66 8.32 4.69
N HIS A 136 1.86 9.64 4.63
CA HIS A 136 2.95 10.23 3.87
C HIS A 136 4.32 9.75 4.36
N THR A 137 4.57 9.78 5.68
CA THR A 137 5.82 9.26 6.26
C THR A 137 5.99 7.77 5.97
N SER A 138 4.94 6.96 6.14
CA SER A 138 5.02 5.52 5.86
C SER A 138 5.37 5.22 4.39
N LEU A 139 4.82 6.00 3.45
CA LEU A 139 5.12 5.87 2.03
C LEU A 139 6.59 6.19 1.73
N LEU A 140 7.12 7.26 2.31
CA LEU A 140 8.53 7.64 2.14
C LEU A 140 9.50 6.65 2.80
N ASP A 141 9.18 6.19 4.01
CA ASP A 141 10.00 5.23 4.75
C ASP A 141 10.11 3.88 4.03
N HIS A 142 9.03 3.46 3.37
CA HIS A 142 8.99 2.22 2.61
C HIS A 142 9.50 2.36 1.17
N GLY A 143 9.39 3.55 0.59
CA GLY A 143 9.94 3.90 -0.71
C GLY A 143 9.07 3.50 -1.91
N PRO A 144 9.66 3.49 -3.12
CA PRO A 144 8.90 3.48 -4.37
C PRO A 144 8.04 2.22 -4.56
N GLY A 145 6.80 2.42 -5.02
CA GLY A 145 5.81 1.37 -5.28
C GLY A 145 4.86 1.07 -4.14
N TRP A 146 5.14 1.58 -2.93
CA TRP A 146 4.15 1.57 -1.85
C TRP A 146 3.04 2.58 -2.14
N TRP A 147 1.84 2.29 -1.67
CA TRP A 147 0.69 3.15 -1.91
C TRP A 147 -0.31 3.01 -0.77
N GLY A 148 -1.32 3.87 -0.78
CA GLY A 148 -2.35 3.84 0.24
C GLY A 148 -3.50 4.77 -0.05
N VAL A 149 -4.49 4.73 0.84
CA VAL A 149 -5.64 5.64 0.83
C VAL A 149 -5.86 6.19 2.22
N ARG A 150 -6.29 7.45 2.32
CA ARG A 150 -6.68 8.05 3.60
C ARG A 150 -8.08 8.65 3.54
N ARG A 151 -8.80 8.55 4.65
CA ARG A 151 -10.12 9.15 4.84
C ARG A 151 -10.29 9.56 6.30
N SER A 152 -10.54 10.83 6.58
CA SER A 152 -10.59 11.36 7.95
C SER A 152 -9.33 10.93 8.73
N ASN A 153 -9.48 10.51 9.99
CA ASN A 153 -8.40 10.00 10.85
C ASN A 153 -7.90 8.58 10.51
N LEU A 154 -8.26 8.02 9.35
CA LEU A 154 -7.85 6.68 8.94
C LEU A 154 -6.84 6.72 7.80
N ALA A 155 -5.74 5.98 7.95
CA ALA A 155 -4.73 5.78 6.92
C ALA A 155 -4.59 4.29 6.59
N VAL A 156 -4.69 3.95 5.32
CA VAL A 156 -4.53 2.58 4.81
C VAL A 156 -3.25 2.52 3.99
N LEU A 157 -2.33 1.65 4.38
CA LEU A 157 -1.09 1.37 3.66
C LEU A 157 -1.17 -0.01 2.98
N ALA A 158 -0.81 -0.06 1.71
CA ALA A 158 -0.79 -1.25 0.87
C ALA A 158 0.65 -1.66 0.51
N PRO A 159 0.91 -2.96 0.27
CA PRO A 159 2.24 -3.44 -0.08
C PRO A 159 2.65 -2.97 -1.48
N LYS A 160 3.97 -2.96 -1.70
CA LYS A 160 4.60 -2.53 -2.95
C LYS A 160 4.04 -3.24 -4.18
N VAL A 161 3.73 -2.46 -5.22
CA VAL A 161 3.37 -2.95 -6.57
C VAL A 161 3.60 -1.83 -7.61
N GLY A 162 3.54 -2.14 -8.90
CA GLY A 162 3.61 -1.12 -9.96
C GLY A 162 2.38 -0.18 -9.94
N LEU A 163 2.57 1.07 -10.38
CA LEU A 163 1.53 2.11 -10.36
C LEU A 163 0.21 1.66 -11.00
N ARG A 164 0.28 1.01 -12.18
CA ARG A 164 -0.92 0.52 -12.89
C ARG A 164 -1.70 -0.49 -12.04
N ASP A 165 -1.02 -1.45 -11.44
CA ASP A 165 -1.65 -2.49 -10.61
C ASP A 165 -2.18 -1.92 -9.30
N ALA A 166 -1.47 -0.95 -8.70
CA ALA A 166 -1.94 -0.23 -7.51
C ALA A 166 -3.27 0.49 -7.80
N VAL A 167 -3.34 1.22 -8.92
CA VAL A 167 -4.56 1.91 -9.36
C VAL A 167 -5.65 0.90 -9.71
N ALA A 168 -5.33 -0.17 -10.44
CA ALA A 168 -6.29 -1.21 -10.80
C ALA A 168 -6.90 -1.88 -9.57
N PHE A 169 -6.07 -2.19 -8.55
CA PHE A 169 -6.53 -2.74 -7.29
C PHE A 169 -7.43 -1.74 -6.54
N ALA A 170 -7.03 -0.46 -6.48
CA ALA A 170 -7.80 0.58 -5.83
C ALA A 170 -9.15 0.84 -6.52
N VAL A 171 -9.21 0.78 -7.86
CA VAL A 171 -10.45 0.95 -8.62
C VAL A 171 -11.35 -0.29 -8.49
N LYS A 172 -10.80 -1.50 -8.61
CA LYS A 172 -11.53 -2.76 -8.44
C LYS A 172 -12.30 -2.81 -7.12
N HIS A 173 -11.64 -2.40 -6.04
CA HIS A 173 -12.20 -2.40 -4.69
C HIS A 173 -12.75 -1.05 -4.24
N LYS A 174 -12.86 -0.08 -5.17
CA LYS A 174 -13.37 1.29 -4.93
C LYS A 174 -12.65 2.04 -3.79
N LEU A 175 -11.43 1.65 -3.44
CA LEU A 175 -10.64 2.28 -2.38
C LEU A 175 -10.34 3.76 -2.69
N ALA A 176 -10.13 4.09 -3.96
CA ALA A 176 -9.92 5.47 -4.40
C ALA A 176 -11.21 6.32 -4.40
N CYS A 177 -12.38 5.68 -4.29
CA CYS A 177 -13.66 6.37 -4.02
C CYS A 177 -13.89 6.58 -2.53
N TRP A 178 -13.28 5.73 -1.70
CA TRP A 178 -13.40 5.82 -0.26
C TRP A 178 -12.53 6.93 0.30
N GLY A 179 -11.30 7.06 -0.18
CA GLY A 179 -10.31 7.99 0.36
C GLY A 179 -9.36 8.54 -0.70
N ILE A 180 -8.51 9.49 -0.29
CA ILE A 180 -7.50 10.09 -1.16
C ILE A 180 -6.41 9.06 -1.42
N PHE A 181 -6.29 8.63 -2.68
CA PHE A 181 -5.25 7.69 -3.12
C PHE A 181 -3.90 8.39 -3.24
N THR A 182 -2.87 7.79 -2.66
CA THR A 182 -1.49 8.29 -2.68
C THR A 182 -0.53 7.16 -3.03
N TYR A 183 0.45 7.44 -3.89
CA TYR A 183 1.45 6.47 -4.36
C TYR A 183 2.87 7.00 -4.19
N ALA A 184 3.78 6.18 -3.69
CA ALA A 184 5.20 6.52 -3.54
C ALA A 184 5.94 6.35 -4.87
N GLY A 185 6.41 7.47 -5.43
CA GLY A 185 7.37 7.51 -6.53
C GLY A 185 8.81 7.33 -6.04
N LEU A 186 9.78 7.70 -6.88
CA LEU A 186 11.21 7.58 -6.53
C LEU A 186 11.61 8.51 -5.37
N ASP A 187 11.18 9.77 -5.44
CA ASP A 187 11.63 10.83 -4.53
C ASP A 187 10.51 11.45 -3.69
N ASP A 188 9.24 11.16 -3.99
CA ASP A 188 8.08 11.77 -3.32
C ASP A 188 6.83 10.88 -3.39
N ALA A 189 5.80 11.22 -2.61
CA ALA A 189 4.48 10.61 -2.63
C ALA A 189 3.49 11.48 -3.41
N TYR A 190 2.84 10.89 -4.41
CA TYR A 190 1.95 11.56 -5.34
C TYR A 190 0.50 11.24 -5.01
N VAL A 191 -0.29 12.27 -4.77
CA VAL A 191 -1.75 12.14 -4.68
C VAL A 191 -2.28 12.01 -6.10
N VAL A 192 -3.02 10.93 -6.37
CA VAL A 192 -3.76 10.80 -7.63
C VAL A 192 -5.12 11.48 -7.43
N PRO A 193 -5.46 12.52 -8.20
CA PRO A 193 -6.74 13.17 -8.07
C PRO A 193 -7.87 12.18 -8.35
N GLY A 194 -8.91 12.23 -7.54
CA GLY A 194 -10.07 11.37 -7.67
C GLY A 194 -11.32 12.01 -7.07
N PRO A 195 -12.46 11.31 -7.11
CA PRO A 195 -13.75 11.91 -6.77
C PRO A 195 -13.94 12.22 -5.28
N TYR A 196 -13.16 11.58 -4.40
CA TYR A 196 -13.10 11.92 -2.98
C TYR A 196 -11.99 12.94 -2.72
N GLY A 197 -12.31 13.96 -1.93
CA GLY A 197 -11.37 14.97 -1.46
C GLY A 197 -11.61 15.33 0.00
N GLU A 198 -10.64 16.01 0.61
CA GLU A 198 -10.74 16.57 1.96
C GLU A 198 -10.47 18.07 1.94
N LEU A 199 -11.02 18.76 2.94
CA LEU A 199 -10.87 20.21 3.12
C LEU A 199 -9.65 20.54 3.98
#